data_AF-A0A196M6Q9-F1
#
_entry.id   AF-A0A196M6Q9-F1
#
_cell.length_a   1.000
_cell.length_b   1.000
_cell.length_c   1.000
_cell.angle_alpha   90.00
_cell.angle_beta   90.00
_cell.angle_gamma   90.00
#
_symmetry.space_group_name_H-M   'P 1'
#
loop_
_entity.id
_entity.type
_entity.pdbx_description
1 polymer ?
#
loop_
_entity_poly.entity_id
_entity_poly.type
_entity_poly.pdbx_seq_one_letter_code
_entity_poly.pdbx_strand_id
1 'polypeptide(L)'
;MVGEEIARAQWSRSRDRRGCAPLALASDAGAQGVARAADFSGGWGVAFDLPALRSAYGFAGPSLLPQDEAPAAAQRARLATQWPHLRDIDGLPAPAFAGYGLSGAEPYPADNPEGRGLHSVAYLRVGGQVCTYNVWSRISRAHLEALLDNLRLLR
;
A
#
# COMPACT_ATOMS: atom_id res chain seq x y z
N MET A 1 15.45 -5.96 -2.35
CA MET A 1 14.46 -5.32 -1.46
C MET A 1 13.61 -6.39 -0.78
N VAL A 2 12.88 -6.06 0.29
CA VAL A 2 11.97 -6.98 1.00
C VAL A 2 10.71 -7.21 0.15
N GLY A 3 10.36 -8.47 -0.08
CA GLY A 3 9.20 -8.88 -0.88
C GLY A 3 9.34 -8.75 -2.41
N GLU A 4 10.49 -8.29 -2.90
CA GLU A 4 10.70 -7.97 -4.33
C GLU A 4 10.50 -9.15 -5.27
N GLU A 5 11.10 -10.31 -4.96
CA GLU A 5 11.03 -11.49 -5.83
C GLU A 5 9.57 -11.93 -6.03
N ILE A 6 8.80 -12.00 -4.94
CA ILE A 6 7.38 -12.34 -4.97
C ILE A 6 6.60 -11.26 -5.72
N ALA A 7 6.87 -9.98 -5.48
CA ALA A 7 6.22 -8.89 -6.18
C ALA A 7 6.41 -8.99 -7.70
N ARG A 8 7.65 -9.17 -8.17
CA ARG A 8 7.97 -9.34 -9.60
C ARG A 8 7.28 -10.58 -10.18
N ALA A 9 7.32 -11.71 -9.46
CA ALA A 9 6.71 -12.96 -9.90
C ALA A 9 5.18 -12.82 -10.06
N GLN A 10 4.49 -12.20 -9.09
CA GLN A 10 3.04 -12.00 -9.14
C GLN A 10 2.65 -10.94 -10.17
N TRP A 11 3.36 -9.81 -10.19
CA TRP A 11 3.14 -8.74 -11.15
C TRP A 11 3.27 -9.20 -12.61
N SER A 12 4.25 -10.06 -12.92
CA SER A 12 4.46 -10.56 -14.28
C SER A 12 3.24 -11.31 -14.86
N ARG A 13 2.38 -11.83 -13.98
CA ARG A 13 1.12 -12.54 -14.28
C ARG A 13 -0.10 -11.63 -14.27
N SER A 14 0.02 -10.41 -13.76
CA SER A 14 -1.09 -9.44 -13.71
C SER A 14 -1.45 -8.93 -15.10
N ARG A 15 -2.75 -8.67 -15.30
CA ARG A 15 -3.29 -8.12 -16.55
C ARG A 15 -2.86 -6.67 -16.77
N ASP A 16 -2.53 -5.95 -15.69
CA ASP A 16 -2.29 -4.49 -15.72
C ASP A 16 -0.79 -4.12 -15.77
N ARG A 17 0.07 -5.11 -15.99
CA ARG A 17 1.55 -4.94 -16.05
C ARG A 17 2.04 -3.94 -17.10
N ARG A 18 1.20 -3.53 -18.06
CA ARG A 18 1.55 -2.55 -19.10
C ARG A 18 1.48 -1.10 -18.63
N GLY A 19 0.72 -0.81 -17.58
CA GLY A 19 0.53 0.56 -17.07
C GLY A 19 0.95 0.76 -15.61
N CYS A 20 1.31 -0.34 -14.94
CA CYS A 20 1.67 -0.37 -13.53
C CYS A 20 2.92 -1.20 -13.34
N ALA A 21 3.91 -0.66 -12.66
CA ALA A 21 5.10 -1.36 -12.23
C ALA A 21 4.92 -1.93 -10.80
N PRO A 22 5.63 -2.99 -10.43
CA PRO A 22 5.51 -3.52 -9.07
C PRO A 22 6.18 -2.61 -8.04
N LEU A 23 5.77 -2.76 -6.79
CA LEU A 23 6.42 -2.13 -5.63
C LEU A 23 7.25 -3.18 -4.87
N ALA A 24 8.17 -2.71 -4.04
CA ALA A 24 8.80 -3.48 -2.96
C ALA A 24 9.10 -2.57 -1.76
N LEU A 25 9.59 -3.17 -0.67
CA LEU A 25 9.99 -2.45 0.52
C LEU A 25 11.52 -2.41 0.63
N ALA A 26 12.10 -1.24 0.87
CA ALA A 26 13.51 -1.13 1.24
C ALA A 26 13.78 -1.82 2.59
N SER A 27 12.83 -1.69 3.53
CA SER A 27 12.79 -2.33 4.84
C SER A 27 11.32 -2.57 5.23
N ASP A 28 11.06 -3.61 6.02
CA ASP A 28 9.78 -3.86 6.67
C ASP A 28 9.68 -3.23 8.07
N ALA A 29 10.48 -2.19 8.32
CA ALA A 29 10.54 -1.47 9.60
C ALA A 29 10.86 -2.38 10.81
N GLY A 30 11.56 -3.50 10.58
CA GLY A 30 11.99 -4.41 11.64
C GLY A 30 10.90 -5.39 12.11
N ALA A 31 9.78 -5.49 11.40
CA ALA A 31 8.72 -6.45 11.74
C ALA A 31 9.15 -7.91 11.52
N GLN A 32 10.07 -8.18 10.58
CA GLN A 32 10.62 -9.51 10.29
C GLN A 32 9.57 -10.55 9.89
N GLY A 33 8.54 -10.11 9.16
CA GLY A 33 7.50 -10.99 8.64
C GLY A 33 7.95 -11.84 7.46
N VAL A 34 7.34 -13.02 7.32
CA VAL A 34 7.62 -13.96 6.23
C VAL A 34 6.78 -13.58 5.01
N ALA A 35 7.44 -13.21 3.92
CA ALA A 35 6.78 -12.79 2.68
C ALA A 35 6.08 -13.97 1.97
N ARG A 36 4.88 -13.72 1.46
CA ARG A 36 4.12 -14.65 0.61
C ARG A 36 3.32 -13.91 -0.45
N ALA A 37 2.93 -14.62 -1.49
CA ALA A 37 1.95 -14.10 -2.43
C ALA A 37 0.60 -13.84 -1.73
N ALA A 38 -0.07 -12.77 -2.13
CA ALA A 38 -1.44 -12.48 -1.75
C ALA A 38 -2.29 -12.30 -3.02
N ASP A 39 -3.39 -13.05 -3.09
CA ASP A 39 -4.32 -12.97 -4.20
C ASP A 39 -5.19 -11.72 -4.05
N PHE A 40 -5.11 -10.84 -5.05
CA PHE A 40 -6.03 -9.72 -5.24
C PHE A 40 -6.69 -9.91 -6.59
N SER A 41 -8.03 -9.88 -6.65
CA SER A 41 -8.79 -10.16 -7.88
C SER A 41 -8.27 -9.36 -9.08
N GLY A 42 -7.55 -10.05 -9.98
CA GLY A 42 -6.92 -9.54 -11.20
C GLY A 42 -5.62 -8.73 -11.02
N GLY A 43 -5.27 -8.39 -9.77
CA GLY A 43 -4.07 -7.66 -9.40
C GLY A 43 -2.91 -8.57 -8.96
N TRP A 44 -2.02 -8.01 -8.15
CA TRP A 44 -0.90 -8.72 -7.52
C TRP A 44 -0.68 -8.16 -6.11
N GLY A 45 -0.14 -8.97 -5.21
CA GLY A 45 0.20 -8.51 -3.86
C GLY A 45 1.20 -9.38 -3.13
N VAL A 46 1.85 -8.77 -2.15
CA VAL A 46 2.76 -9.42 -1.21
C VAL A 46 2.23 -9.17 0.19
N ALA A 47 1.93 -10.25 0.91
CA ALA A 47 1.61 -10.22 2.32
C ALA A 47 2.79 -10.75 3.12
N PHE A 48 2.95 -10.24 4.34
CA PHE A 48 3.94 -10.70 5.30
C PHE A 48 3.21 -11.24 6.52
N ASP A 49 3.55 -12.45 6.90
CA ASP A 49 2.97 -13.13 8.06
C ASP A 49 3.94 -13.02 9.24
N LEU A 50 3.40 -12.71 10.43
CA LEU A 50 4.12 -12.82 11.71
C LEU A 50 3.65 -14.07 12.46
N PRO A 51 4.38 -14.54 13.49
CA PRO A 51 3.89 -15.61 14.36
C PRO A 51 2.47 -15.31 14.86
N ALA A 52 1.55 -16.24 14.60
CA ALA A 52 0.11 -16.13 14.92
C ALA A 52 -0.67 -14.99 14.22
N LEU A 53 -0.06 -14.23 13.31
CA LEU A 53 -0.72 -13.13 12.59
C LEU A 53 -0.47 -13.23 11.09
N ARG A 54 -1.37 -13.93 10.40
CA ARG A 54 -1.39 -13.99 8.94
C ARG A 54 -1.78 -12.62 8.35
N SER A 55 -1.11 -12.24 7.27
CA SER A 55 -1.27 -10.96 6.59
C SER A 55 -1.08 -9.78 7.55
N ALA A 56 -0.06 -9.88 8.42
CA ALA A 56 0.27 -8.85 9.40
C ALA A 56 0.51 -7.50 8.73
N TYR A 57 1.10 -7.49 7.54
CA TYR A 57 1.25 -6.30 6.71
C TYR A 57 1.47 -6.70 5.25
N GLY A 58 1.53 -5.72 4.36
CA GLY A 58 1.86 -5.96 2.96
C GLY A 58 1.52 -4.81 2.04
N PHE A 59 1.72 -5.06 0.75
CA PHE A 59 1.47 -4.12 -0.33
C PHE A 59 0.93 -4.83 -1.57
N ALA A 60 0.14 -4.12 -2.38
CA ALA A 60 -0.49 -4.67 -3.56
C ALA A 60 -0.70 -3.60 -4.65
N GLY A 61 -0.66 -4.06 -5.90
CA GLY A 61 -1.26 -3.38 -7.04
C GLY A 61 -2.59 -4.07 -7.37
N PRO A 62 -3.75 -3.55 -6.92
CA PRO A 62 -5.04 -4.05 -7.35
C PRO A 62 -5.21 -3.85 -8.86
N SER A 63 -6.18 -4.57 -9.44
CA SER A 63 -6.58 -4.31 -10.82
C SER A 63 -6.95 -2.85 -11.04
N LEU A 64 -6.79 -2.35 -12.26
CA LEU A 64 -7.24 -1.01 -12.64
C LEU A 64 -8.74 -0.84 -12.38
N LEU A 65 -9.10 0.26 -11.73
CA LEU A 65 -10.48 0.65 -11.48
C LEU A 65 -10.82 1.88 -12.33
N PRO A 66 -12.10 2.11 -12.72
CA PRO A 66 -12.46 3.28 -13.54
C PRO A 66 -12.00 4.62 -12.95
N GLN A 67 -12.00 4.75 -11.61
CA GLN A 67 -11.55 5.97 -10.93
C GLN A 67 -10.03 6.24 -11.04
N ASP A 68 -9.24 5.26 -11.48
CA ASP A 68 -7.79 5.40 -11.63
C ASP A 68 -7.41 6.27 -12.84
N GLU A 69 -8.33 6.46 -13.78
CA GLU A 69 -8.17 7.33 -14.96
C GLU A 69 -8.24 8.82 -14.60
N ALA A 70 -8.76 9.16 -13.42
CA ALA A 70 -8.92 10.55 -13.00
C ALA A 70 -7.54 11.27 -12.87
N PRO A 71 -7.45 12.58 -13.16
CA PRO A 71 -6.22 13.34 -12.96
C PRO A 71 -5.71 13.27 -11.51
N ALA A 72 -4.40 13.34 -11.30
CA ALA A 72 -3.78 13.23 -9.98
C ALA A 72 -4.36 14.21 -8.94
N ALA A 73 -4.69 15.44 -9.35
CA ALA A 73 -5.33 16.43 -8.47
C ALA A 73 -6.72 15.99 -8.00
N ALA A 74 -7.53 15.41 -8.90
CA ALA A 74 -8.86 14.89 -8.56
C ALA A 74 -8.75 13.66 -7.64
N GLN A 75 -7.78 12.78 -7.89
CA GLN A 75 -7.51 11.65 -7.00
C GLN A 75 -7.06 12.11 -5.61
N ARG A 76 -6.19 13.13 -5.52
CA ARG A 76 -5.76 13.70 -4.24
C ARG A 76 -6.94 14.30 -3.46
N ALA A 77 -7.78 15.09 -4.13
CA ALA A 77 -8.98 15.66 -3.52
C ALA A 77 -9.92 14.57 -3.00
N ARG A 78 -10.13 13.50 -3.79
CA ARG A 78 -10.92 12.35 -3.36
C ARG A 78 -10.35 11.68 -2.12
N LEU A 79 -9.04 11.42 -2.07
CA LEU A 79 -8.41 10.81 -0.91
C LEU A 79 -8.45 11.72 0.32
N ALA A 80 -8.30 13.04 0.15
CA ALA A 80 -8.42 14.02 1.22
C ALA A 80 -9.81 14.04 1.88
N THR A 81 -10.86 13.83 1.09
CA THR A 81 -12.25 13.73 1.59
C THR A 81 -12.54 12.37 2.21
N GLN A 82 -11.98 11.31 1.64
CA GLN A 82 -12.29 9.93 2.03
C GLN A 82 -11.57 9.51 3.32
N TRP A 83 -10.31 9.90 3.49
CA TRP A 83 -9.43 9.35 4.53
C TRP A 83 -9.14 10.36 5.63
N PRO A 84 -8.98 9.90 6.89
CA PRO A 84 -8.65 10.78 8.02
C PRO A 84 -7.23 11.36 7.92
N HIS A 85 -6.33 10.71 7.19
CA HIS A 85 -4.97 11.19 6.95
C HIS A 85 -4.65 11.19 5.46
N LEU A 86 -3.89 12.21 5.04
CA LEU A 86 -3.32 12.35 3.70
C LEU A 86 -1.88 12.82 3.84
N ARG A 87 -0.95 12.19 3.10
CA ARG A 87 0.45 12.63 3.05
C ARG A 87 1.08 12.42 1.69
N ASP A 88 2.11 13.21 1.40
CA ASP A 88 3.02 12.99 0.29
C ASP A 88 4.05 11.89 0.62
N ILE A 89 4.54 11.21 -0.43
CA ILE A 89 5.46 10.08 -0.34
C ILE A 89 6.72 10.37 -1.16
N ASP A 90 7.76 10.85 -0.48
CA ASP A 90 8.98 11.34 -1.14
C ASP A 90 9.81 10.25 -1.82
N GLY A 91 9.70 9.00 -1.36
CA GLY A 91 10.46 7.86 -1.88
C GLY A 91 10.00 7.32 -3.23
N LEU A 92 8.95 7.90 -3.83
CA LEU A 92 8.32 7.43 -5.05
C LEU A 92 8.21 8.53 -6.11
N PRO A 93 8.14 8.19 -7.42
CA PRO A 93 8.00 9.18 -8.48
C PRO A 93 6.79 10.11 -8.28
N ALA A 94 7.02 11.42 -8.36
CA ALA A 94 5.97 12.42 -8.17
C ALA A 94 4.97 12.48 -9.36
N PRO A 95 3.70 12.84 -9.11
CA PRO A 95 3.10 13.02 -7.79
C PRO A 95 2.89 11.68 -7.09
N ALA A 96 3.30 11.59 -5.82
CA ALA A 96 3.12 10.41 -4.99
C ALA A 96 2.51 10.80 -3.63
N PHE A 97 1.36 10.23 -3.32
CA PHE A 97 0.61 10.56 -2.11
C PHE A 97 -0.30 9.42 -1.69
N ALA A 98 -0.54 9.31 -0.39
CA ALA A 98 -1.37 8.29 0.21
C ALA A 98 -2.45 8.88 1.12
N GLY A 99 -3.70 8.44 0.93
CA GLY A 99 -4.77 8.59 1.90
C GLY A 99 -4.86 7.33 2.76
N TYR A 100 -4.94 7.46 4.08
CA TYR A 100 -4.87 6.31 4.98
C TYR A 100 -5.60 6.51 6.31
N GLY A 101 -5.91 5.40 6.96
CA GLY A 101 -6.69 5.30 8.18
C GLY A 101 -6.90 3.83 8.56
N LEU A 102 -7.94 3.55 9.35
CA LEU A 102 -8.40 2.17 9.54
C LEU A 102 -9.12 1.66 8.27
N SER A 103 -9.18 0.34 8.14
CA SER A 103 -10.00 -0.31 7.12
C SER A 103 -11.43 0.23 7.16
N GLY A 104 -11.99 0.57 5.99
CA GLY A 104 -13.26 1.31 5.91
C GLY A 104 -13.11 2.84 5.89
N ALA A 105 -11.87 3.35 5.87
CA ALA A 105 -11.56 4.78 5.96
C ALA A 105 -12.01 5.42 7.28
N GLU A 106 -12.06 4.63 8.34
CA GLU A 106 -12.42 5.08 9.68
C GLU A 106 -11.23 5.79 10.35
N PRO A 107 -11.49 6.80 11.20
CA PRO A 107 -10.47 7.40 12.04
C PRO A 107 -10.00 6.41 13.12
N TYR A 108 -8.79 6.62 13.63
CA TYR A 108 -8.30 5.88 14.80
C TYR A 108 -9.10 6.28 16.06
N PRO A 109 -9.42 5.32 16.96
CA PRO A 109 -10.06 5.63 18.23
C PRO A 109 -9.24 6.61 19.06
N ALA A 110 -9.92 7.49 19.81
CA ALA A 110 -9.25 8.51 20.63
C ALA A 110 -8.36 7.91 21.73
N ASP A 111 -8.70 6.73 22.23
CA ASP A 111 -7.95 5.96 23.22
C ASP A 111 -6.88 5.03 22.60
N ASN A 112 -6.85 4.90 21.27
CA ASN A 112 -5.82 4.17 20.52
C ASN A 112 -5.42 4.94 19.24
N PRO A 113 -4.85 6.16 19.37
CA PRO A 113 -4.52 7.00 18.21
C PRO A 113 -3.41 6.41 17.34
N GLU A 114 -2.60 5.51 17.90
CA GLU A 114 -1.53 4.78 17.21
C GLU A 114 -2.04 3.56 16.44
N GLY A 115 -3.32 3.21 16.57
CA GLY A 115 -3.92 2.07 15.89
C GLY A 115 -3.26 0.73 16.19
N ARG A 116 -2.69 0.54 17.39
CA ARG A 116 -2.00 -0.71 17.75
C ARG A 116 -2.97 -1.89 17.67
N GLY A 117 -2.58 -2.92 16.94
CA GLY A 117 -3.41 -4.13 16.71
C GLY A 117 -4.64 -3.91 15.83
N LEU A 118 -4.84 -2.70 15.30
CA LEU A 118 -5.94 -2.39 14.38
C LEU A 118 -5.48 -2.55 12.93
N HIS A 119 -6.44 -2.70 12.01
CA HIS A 119 -6.15 -2.88 10.60
C HIS A 119 -6.04 -1.51 9.90
N SER A 120 -4.83 -0.98 9.85
CA SER A 120 -4.51 0.23 9.10
C SER A 120 -4.31 -0.08 7.62
N VAL A 121 -4.84 0.77 6.75
CA VAL A 121 -4.71 0.66 5.28
C VAL A 121 -4.46 2.03 4.65
N ALA A 122 -3.67 2.04 3.57
CA ALA A 122 -3.35 3.19 2.75
C ALA A 122 -3.65 2.92 1.27
N TYR A 123 -4.24 3.91 0.61
CA TYR A 123 -4.44 3.96 -0.83
C TYR A 123 -3.47 4.98 -1.40
N LEU A 124 -2.61 4.54 -2.31
CA LEU A 124 -1.43 5.26 -2.77
C LEU A 124 -1.50 5.52 -4.29
N ARG A 125 -1.27 6.78 -4.67
CA ARG A 125 -0.97 7.16 -6.06
C ARG A 125 0.54 7.28 -6.25
N VAL A 126 1.04 6.86 -7.42
CA VAL A 126 2.45 7.01 -7.82
C VAL A 126 2.53 7.62 -9.22
N GLY A 127 3.42 8.59 -9.41
CA GLY A 127 3.65 9.26 -10.69
C GLY A 127 4.07 8.29 -11.80
N GLY A 128 3.53 8.52 -12.99
CA GLY A 128 3.77 7.66 -14.16
C GLY A 128 3.12 6.27 -14.09
N GLN A 129 2.40 5.95 -13.02
CA GLN A 129 1.62 4.71 -12.88
C GLN A 129 0.14 5.03 -13.08
N VAL A 130 -0.60 4.15 -13.74
CA VAL A 130 -2.05 4.36 -13.91
C VAL A 130 -2.89 3.80 -12.77
N CYS A 131 -2.42 2.83 -11.99
CA CYS A 131 -3.17 2.22 -10.87
C CYS A 131 -3.08 3.02 -9.57
N THR A 132 -4.02 2.72 -8.67
CA THR A 132 -3.90 2.94 -7.22
C THR A 132 -3.27 1.71 -6.56
N TYR A 133 -2.30 1.91 -5.66
CA TYR A 133 -1.71 0.83 -4.85
C TYR A 133 -2.34 0.77 -3.47
N ASN A 134 -2.29 -0.40 -2.83
CA ASN A 134 -2.70 -0.57 -1.43
C ASN A 134 -1.50 -0.98 -0.57
N VAL A 135 -1.43 -0.45 0.64
CA VAL A 135 -0.50 -0.89 1.69
C VAL A 135 -1.28 -1.07 2.98
N TRP A 136 -1.00 -2.10 3.75
CA TRP A 136 -1.70 -2.35 5.01
C TRP A 136 -0.75 -2.80 6.12
N SER A 137 -1.21 -2.60 7.34
CA SER A 137 -0.53 -3.00 8.58
C SER A 137 -1.57 -3.31 9.64
N ARG A 138 -1.46 -4.48 10.26
CA ARG A 138 -2.21 -4.91 11.45
C ARG A 138 -1.40 -4.72 12.73
N ILE A 139 -0.21 -4.12 12.64
CA ILE A 139 0.70 -3.89 13.76
C ILE A 139 0.36 -2.56 14.44
N SER A 140 0.41 -1.47 13.68
CA SER A 140 0.07 -0.11 14.11
C SER A 140 0.01 0.85 12.91
N ARG A 141 -0.50 2.06 13.15
CA ARG A 141 -0.39 3.22 12.25
C ARG A 141 1.07 3.57 11.97
N ALA A 142 1.89 3.69 13.02
CA ALA A 142 3.31 4.01 12.88
C ALA A 142 4.04 3.01 11.98
N HIS A 143 3.70 1.72 12.09
CA HIS A 143 4.24 0.70 11.19
C HIS A 143 3.76 0.90 9.74
N LEU A 144 2.48 1.23 9.49
CA LEU A 144 1.99 1.56 8.16
C LEU A 144 2.78 2.74 7.54
N GLU A 145 2.97 3.81 8.32
CA GLU A 145 3.69 5.00 7.87
C GLU A 145 5.16 4.68 7.55
N ALA A 146 5.82 3.87 8.38
CA ALA A 146 7.16 3.39 8.10
C ALA A 146 7.24 2.54 6.83
N LEU A 147 6.22 1.70 6.55
CA LEU A 147 6.15 0.97 5.28
C LEU A 147 6.05 1.93 4.09
N LEU A 148 5.20 2.95 4.19
CA LEU A 148 5.03 3.97 3.15
C LEU A 148 6.36 4.70 2.83
N ASP A 149 7.14 5.06 3.86
CA ASP A 149 8.46 5.69 3.69
C ASP A 149 9.50 4.76 3.03
N ASN A 150 9.32 3.45 3.21
CA ASN A 150 10.21 2.42 2.68
C ASN A 150 9.78 1.86 1.32
N LEU A 151 8.65 2.27 0.76
CA LEU A 151 8.22 1.81 -0.56
C LEU A 151 9.19 2.22 -1.65
N ARG A 152 9.42 1.32 -2.60
CA ARG A 152 10.18 1.56 -3.81
C ARG A 152 9.40 1.06 -5.01
N LEU A 153 9.35 1.87 -6.05
CA LEU A 153 8.88 1.44 -7.36
C LEU A 153 9.97 0.61 -8.03
N LEU A 154 9.62 -0.61 -8.44
CA LEU A 154 10.51 -1.48 -9.18
C LEU A 154 10.50 -1.08 -10.65
N ARG A 155 11.69 -1.02 -11.24
CA ARG A 155 11.88 -0.89 -12.69
C ARG A 155 12.24 -2.24 -13.30
#